data_AF-A0A7Y4L317-F1
#
_entry.id   AF-A0A7Y4L317-F1
#
_cell.length_a   1.000
_cell.length_b   1.000
_cell.length_c   1.000
_cell.angle_alpha   90.00
_cell.angle_beta   90.00
_cell.angle_gamma   90.00
#
_symmetry.space_group_name_H-M   'P 1'
#
loop_
_entity.id
_entity.type
_entity.pdbx_description
1 polymer ?
#
loop_
_entity_poly.entity_id
_entity_poly.type
_entity_poly.pdbx_seq_one_letter_code
_entity_poly.pdbx_strand_id
1 'polypeptide(L)'
;MSTPSLEPQRRAAELAEFAANALHDARLKLSHAADATQELNTVLRRAEDEIYELPLQASKMEATGQARPFLQNAQYVADQIDRRLENGGHLVGEIRDRLDSATTGLQAGRQALEELSRLPVEHDRELMDRLSHRISDLNTAVNSAHDGLDRANTRIGRAQESLGGLIEHRSEPSPTFVRDTAADVDRDLMHTRTGVRELAEDLDGHDPNAAATAQDAELARAFHAGAYTTAKSAQRHQPAAADEAHKPAETEITSRLRGL
;
A
#
# COMPACT_ATOMS: atom_id res chain seq x y z
N MET A 1 -23.32 34.94 25.77
CA MET A 1 -23.46 33.78 24.89
C MET A 1 -22.14 33.61 24.16
N SER A 2 -21.37 32.58 24.53
CA SER A 2 -20.08 32.30 23.92
C SER A 2 -20.30 31.70 22.54
N THR A 3 -19.75 32.34 21.51
CA THR A 3 -19.63 31.74 20.18
C THR A 3 -18.95 30.37 20.32
N PRO A 4 -19.53 29.26 19.80
CA PRO A 4 -18.77 28.02 19.70
C PRO A 4 -17.51 28.33 18.89
N SER A 5 -16.34 27.99 19.42
CA SER A 5 -15.09 28.22 18.71
C SER A 5 -15.13 27.38 17.43
N LEU A 6 -14.90 28.02 16.28
CA LEU A 6 -14.78 27.34 14.97
C LEU A 6 -13.44 26.60 14.84
N GLU A 7 -12.52 26.85 15.77
CA GLU A 7 -11.15 26.34 15.75
C GLU A 7 -11.05 24.82 15.96
N PRO A 8 -11.77 24.17 16.91
CA PRO A 8 -11.79 22.72 17.04
C PRO A 8 -12.42 22.01 15.83
N GLN A 9 -13.44 22.62 15.21
CA GLN A 9 -14.12 22.06 14.03
C GLN A 9 -13.23 22.13 12.79
N ARG A 10 -12.51 23.24 12.60
CA ARG A 10 -11.54 23.38 11.52
C ARG A 10 -10.37 22.41 11.68
N ARG A 11 -9.82 22.29 12.89
CA ARG A 11 -8.74 21.34 13.18
C ARG A 11 -9.18 19.88 12.98
N ALA A 12 -10.43 19.56 13.33
CA ALA A 12 -10.98 18.23 13.07
C ALA A 12 -11.07 17.91 11.56
N ALA A 13 -11.51 18.87 10.74
CA ALA A 13 -11.52 18.70 9.29
C ALA A 13 -10.13 18.52 8.70
N GLU A 14 -9.15 19.32 9.14
CA GLU A 14 -7.75 19.20 8.70
C GLU A 14 -7.15 17.84 9.08
N LEU A 15 -7.39 17.34 10.30
CA LEU A 15 -6.94 16.01 10.74
C LEU A 15 -7.63 14.88 9.98
N ALA A 16 -8.92 14.99 9.70
CA ALA A 16 -9.67 14.00 8.93
C ALA A 16 -9.18 13.92 7.47
N GLU A 17 -8.92 15.06 6.83
CA GLU A 17 -8.32 15.13 5.50
C GLU A 17 -6.91 14.54 5.49
N PHE A 18 -6.08 14.90 6.47
CA PHE A 18 -4.74 14.32 6.62
C PHE A 18 -4.78 12.80 6.81
N ALA A 19 -5.67 12.30 7.69
CA ALA A 19 -5.85 10.86 7.90
C ALA A 19 -6.28 10.15 6.61
N ALA A 20 -7.27 10.69 5.89
CA ALA A 20 -7.75 10.13 4.63
C ALA A 20 -6.64 10.09 3.57
N ASN A 21 -5.86 11.16 3.43
CA ASN A 21 -4.75 11.23 2.48
C ASN A 21 -3.62 10.25 2.84
N ALA A 22 -3.29 10.12 4.12
CA ALA A 22 -2.25 9.20 4.59
C ALA A 22 -2.66 7.72 4.36
N LEU A 23 -3.94 7.38 4.58
CA LEU A 23 -4.47 6.05 4.29
C LEU A 23 -4.51 5.75 2.80
N HIS A 24 -4.89 6.75 1.99
CA HIS A 24 -4.89 6.62 0.54
C HIS A 24 -3.47 6.36 0.00
N ASP A 25 -2.48 7.16 0.42
CA ASP A 25 -1.08 6.97 0.01
C ASP A 25 -0.55 5.61 0.45
N ALA A 26 -0.79 5.21 1.72
CA ALA A 26 -0.38 3.90 2.21
C ALA A 26 -0.92 2.76 1.34
N ARG A 27 -2.20 2.80 0.97
CA ARG A 27 -2.80 1.77 0.10
C ARG A 27 -2.20 1.77 -1.31
N LEU A 28 -1.92 2.95 -1.88
CA LEU A 28 -1.25 3.04 -3.16
C LEU A 28 0.14 2.40 -3.11
N LYS A 29 0.89 2.60 -2.01
CA LYS A 29 2.17 1.91 -1.79
C LYS A 29 2.01 0.39 -1.66
N LEU A 30 0.97 -0.09 -0.99
CA LEU A 30 0.70 -1.54 -0.86
C LEU A 30 0.33 -2.19 -2.19
N SER A 31 -0.52 -1.53 -2.99
CA SER A 31 -0.87 -1.98 -4.35
C SER A 31 0.39 -2.07 -5.24
N HIS A 32 1.21 -1.03 -5.20
CA HIS A 32 2.52 -1.04 -5.85
C HIS A 32 3.41 -2.19 -5.32
N ALA A 33 3.45 -2.45 -4.01
CA ALA A 33 4.21 -3.57 -3.46
C ALA A 33 3.69 -4.93 -3.98
N ALA A 34 2.38 -5.08 -4.15
CA ALA A 34 1.78 -6.28 -4.74
C ALA A 34 2.20 -6.48 -6.20
N ASP A 35 2.18 -5.43 -7.02
CA ASP A 35 2.65 -5.48 -8.42
C ASP A 35 4.11 -5.94 -8.51
N ALA A 36 4.98 -5.35 -7.69
CA ALA A 36 6.39 -5.73 -7.63
C ALA A 36 6.59 -7.19 -7.15
N THR A 37 5.70 -7.68 -6.27
CA THR A 37 5.68 -9.08 -5.81
C THR A 37 5.32 -10.04 -6.95
N GLN A 38 4.40 -9.65 -7.85
CA GLN A 38 4.07 -10.44 -9.05
C GLN A 38 5.23 -10.47 -10.05
N GLU A 39 5.93 -9.35 -10.21
CA GLU A 39 7.14 -9.27 -11.03
C GLU A 39 8.25 -10.18 -10.46
N LEU A 40 8.49 -10.12 -9.15
CA LEU A 40 9.44 -11.00 -8.47
C LEU A 40 9.11 -12.48 -8.71
N ASN A 41 7.85 -12.89 -8.55
CA ASN A 41 7.43 -14.26 -8.84
C ASN A 41 7.70 -14.66 -10.30
N THR A 42 7.53 -13.74 -11.25
CA THR A 42 7.83 -13.98 -12.68
C THR A 42 9.33 -14.19 -12.91
N VAL A 43 10.18 -13.39 -12.27
CA VAL A 43 11.64 -13.52 -12.33
C VAL A 43 12.09 -14.86 -11.73
N LEU A 44 11.60 -15.20 -10.54
CA LEU A 44 11.94 -16.44 -9.84
C LEU A 44 11.49 -17.69 -10.62
N ARG A 45 10.31 -17.65 -11.24
CA ARG A 45 9.83 -18.75 -12.08
C ARG A 45 10.74 -19.00 -13.28
N ARG A 46 11.22 -17.94 -13.93
CA ARG A 46 12.18 -18.09 -15.04
C ARG A 46 13.52 -18.66 -14.57
N ALA A 47 13.98 -18.25 -13.39
CA ALA A 47 15.19 -18.80 -12.79
C ALA A 47 15.03 -20.30 -12.50
N GLU A 48 13.89 -20.75 -11.96
CA GLU A 48 13.59 -22.17 -11.78
C GLU A 48 13.57 -22.96 -13.09
N ASP A 49 12.93 -22.42 -14.13
CA ASP A 49 12.90 -23.07 -15.45
C ASP A 49 14.33 -23.30 -15.99
N GLU A 50 15.25 -22.36 -15.74
CA GLU A 50 16.66 -22.43 -16.15
C GLU A 50 17.48 -23.41 -15.27
N ILE A 51 17.15 -23.58 -13.98
CA ILE A 51 17.85 -24.52 -13.08
C ILE A 51 17.76 -25.96 -13.59
N TYR A 52 16.66 -26.34 -14.24
CA TYR A 52 16.50 -27.68 -14.81
C TYR A 52 17.56 -28.04 -15.86
N GLU A 53 18.26 -27.06 -16.44
CA GLU A 53 19.37 -27.30 -17.36
C GLU A 53 20.63 -27.81 -16.65
N LEU A 54 20.85 -27.46 -15.38
CA LEU A 54 22.07 -27.83 -14.64
C LEU A 54 22.20 -29.36 -14.46
N PRO A 55 21.16 -30.10 -13.99
CA PRO A 55 21.21 -31.57 -13.92
C PRO A 55 21.37 -32.24 -15.30
N LEU A 56 20.87 -31.62 -16.38
CA LEU A 56 21.06 -32.12 -17.74
C LEU A 56 22.52 -32.01 -18.16
N GLN A 57 23.20 -30.91 -17.85
CA GLN A 57 24.64 -30.78 -18.12
C GLN A 57 25.45 -31.80 -17.30
N ALA A 58 25.13 -31.97 -16.01
CA ALA A 58 25.78 -32.97 -15.16
C ALA A 58 25.66 -34.39 -15.74
N SER A 59 24.46 -34.76 -16.21
CA SER A 59 24.23 -36.08 -16.82
C SER A 59 25.01 -36.27 -18.12
N LYS A 60 25.20 -35.22 -18.92
CA LYS A 60 26.05 -35.25 -20.13
C LYS A 60 27.53 -35.38 -19.79
N MET A 61 28.01 -34.76 -18.70
CA MET A 61 29.38 -34.92 -18.21
C MET A 61 29.69 -36.39 -17.89
N GLU A 62 28.76 -37.08 -17.21
CA GLU A 62 28.90 -38.50 -16.87
C GLU A 62 28.85 -39.40 -18.11
N ALA A 63 27.86 -39.18 -18.98
CA ALA A 63 27.62 -40.07 -20.12
C ALA A 63 28.74 -40.02 -21.18
N THR A 64 29.37 -38.86 -21.37
CA THR A 64 30.37 -38.67 -22.41
C THR A 64 31.81 -38.79 -21.92
N GLY A 65 32.05 -38.74 -20.60
CA GLY A 65 33.38 -38.64 -20.02
C GLY A 65 34.13 -37.34 -20.37
N GLN A 66 33.48 -36.40 -21.05
CA GLN A 66 34.04 -35.09 -21.43
C GLN A 66 33.43 -34.00 -20.54
N ALA A 67 33.99 -33.79 -19.34
CA ALA A 67 33.42 -32.86 -18.37
C ALA A 67 33.44 -31.39 -18.84
N ARG A 68 34.51 -30.98 -19.54
CA ARG A 68 34.81 -29.56 -19.79
C ARG A 68 33.75 -28.76 -20.58
N PRO A 69 33.23 -29.22 -21.74
CA PRO A 69 32.23 -28.44 -22.49
C PRO A 69 30.89 -28.33 -21.74
N PHE A 70 30.45 -29.39 -21.07
CA PHE A 70 29.19 -29.38 -20.32
C PHE A 70 29.30 -28.57 -19.03
N LEU A 71 30.48 -28.57 -18.40
CA LEU A 71 30.77 -27.68 -17.29
C LEU A 71 30.68 -26.20 -17.70
N GLN A 72 31.28 -25.82 -18.83
CA GLN A 72 31.20 -24.43 -19.32
C GLN A 72 29.75 -24.00 -19.57
N ASN A 73 28.93 -24.91 -20.12
CA ASN A 73 27.49 -24.65 -20.28
C ASN A 73 26.79 -24.51 -18.92
N ALA A 74 27.10 -25.38 -17.95
CA ALA A 74 26.53 -25.29 -16.61
C ALA A 74 26.91 -23.97 -15.91
N GLN A 75 28.15 -23.52 -16.04
CA GLN A 75 28.62 -22.24 -15.54
C GLN A 75 27.92 -21.06 -16.21
N TYR A 76 27.73 -21.12 -17.53
CA TYR A 76 26.99 -20.11 -18.27
C TYR A 76 25.53 -20.01 -17.81
N VAL A 77 24.86 -21.15 -17.64
CA VAL A 77 23.49 -21.19 -17.10
C VAL A 77 23.45 -20.68 -15.66
N ALA A 78 24.40 -21.08 -14.82
CA ALA A 78 24.50 -20.60 -13.44
C ALA A 78 24.65 -19.07 -13.37
N ASP A 79 25.47 -18.48 -14.23
CA ASP A 79 25.65 -17.03 -14.37
C ASP A 79 24.38 -16.31 -14.86
N GLN A 80 23.56 -16.97 -15.69
CA GLN A 80 22.23 -16.44 -16.07
C GLN A 80 21.26 -16.45 -14.88
N ILE A 81 21.20 -17.56 -14.16
CA ILE A 81 20.35 -17.70 -12.97
C ILE A 81 20.78 -16.67 -11.92
N ASP A 82 22.07 -16.54 -11.64
CA ASP A 82 22.60 -15.60 -10.65
C ASP A 82 22.20 -14.15 -10.95
N ARG A 83 22.35 -13.68 -12.20
CA ARG A 83 21.86 -12.35 -12.61
C ARG A 83 20.35 -12.17 -12.42
N ARG A 84 19.55 -13.23 -12.59
CA ARG A 84 18.10 -13.17 -12.31
C ARG A 84 17.83 -13.07 -10.82
N LEU A 85 18.59 -13.79 -10.00
CA LEU A 85 18.48 -13.73 -8.55
C LEU A 85 18.93 -12.37 -8.01
N GLU A 86 19.96 -11.76 -8.59
CA GLU A 86 20.36 -10.38 -8.31
C GLU A 86 19.20 -9.40 -8.62
N ASN A 87 18.57 -9.53 -9.79
CA ASN A 87 17.37 -8.76 -10.11
C ASN A 87 16.20 -9.04 -9.14
N GLY A 88 16.02 -10.29 -8.72
CA GLY A 88 15.06 -10.68 -7.69
C GLY A 88 15.34 -10.00 -6.35
N GLY A 89 16.62 -9.92 -5.95
CA GLY A 89 17.05 -9.20 -4.75
C GLY A 89 16.74 -7.70 -4.82
N HIS A 90 16.93 -7.07 -5.99
CA HIS A 90 16.53 -5.67 -6.20
C HIS A 90 15.02 -5.47 -6.04
N LEU A 91 14.20 -6.36 -6.62
CA LEU A 91 12.75 -6.31 -6.46
C LEU A 91 12.31 -6.51 -5.00
N VAL A 92 12.98 -7.40 -4.25
CA VAL A 92 12.74 -7.55 -2.81
C VAL A 92 13.02 -6.25 -2.06
N GLY A 93 14.10 -5.56 -2.40
CA GLY A 93 14.42 -4.23 -1.85
C GLY A 93 13.34 -3.20 -2.17
N GLU A 94 12.86 -3.16 -3.42
CA GLU A 94 11.79 -2.24 -3.83
C GLU A 94 10.46 -2.53 -3.11
N ILE A 95 10.08 -3.80 -2.94
CA ILE A 95 8.88 -4.16 -2.18
C ILE A 95 9.04 -3.68 -0.73
N ARG A 96 10.21 -3.90 -0.11
CA ARG A 96 10.50 -3.45 1.26
C ARG A 96 10.35 -1.94 1.41
N ASP A 97 10.93 -1.15 0.50
CA ASP A 97 10.84 0.32 0.53
C ASP A 97 9.38 0.80 0.42
N ARG A 98 8.58 0.12 -0.40
CA ARG A 98 7.13 0.40 -0.54
C ARG A 98 6.37 0.08 0.74
N LEU A 99 6.68 -1.04 1.40
CA LEU A 99 6.09 -1.43 2.69
C LEU A 99 6.50 -0.48 3.83
N ASP A 100 7.75 -0.03 3.89
CA ASP A 100 8.23 0.94 4.88
C ASP A 100 7.51 2.29 4.71
N SER A 101 7.32 2.71 3.46
CA SER A 101 6.54 3.90 3.12
C SER A 101 5.07 3.76 3.53
N ALA A 102 4.46 2.59 3.25
CA ALA A 102 3.10 2.29 3.65
C ALA A 102 2.93 2.32 5.18
N THR A 103 3.86 1.73 5.93
CA THR A 103 3.89 1.75 7.40
C THR A 103 3.89 3.17 7.93
N THR A 104 4.71 4.05 7.34
CA THR A 104 4.76 5.47 7.72
C THR A 104 3.42 6.16 7.50
N GLY A 105 2.77 5.92 6.35
CA GLY A 105 1.42 6.45 6.06
C GLY A 105 0.36 5.93 7.03
N LEU A 106 0.39 4.63 7.36
CA LEU A 106 -0.54 4.02 8.33
C LEU A 106 -0.36 4.61 9.74
N GLN A 107 0.88 4.82 10.18
CA GLN A 107 1.18 5.45 11.46
C GLN A 107 0.69 6.90 11.52
N ALA A 108 0.92 7.68 10.45
CA ALA A 108 0.43 9.05 10.34
C ALA A 108 -1.11 9.10 10.38
N GLY A 109 -1.78 8.22 9.63
CA GLY A 109 -3.23 8.09 9.66
C GLY A 109 -3.76 7.73 11.05
N ARG A 110 -3.12 6.78 11.74
CA ARG A 110 -3.48 6.39 13.11
C ARG A 110 -3.34 7.55 14.10
N GLN A 111 -2.23 8.27 14.07
CA GLN A 111 -1.99 9.42 14.94
C GLN A 111 -3.04 10.51 14.71
N ALA A 112 -3.38 10.79 13.45
CA ALA A 112 -4.41 11.76 13.12
C ALA A 112 -5.80 11.35 13.62
N LEU A 113 -6.17 10.07 13.50
CA LEU A 113 -7.42 9.55 14.08
C LEU A 113 -7.43 9.63 15.61
N GLU A 114 -6.29 9.36 16.26
CA GLU A 114 -6.17 9.47 17.71
C GLU A 114 -6.30 10.93 18.18
N GLU A 115 -5.65 11.88 17.51
CA GLU A 115 -5.83 13.31 17.77
C GLU A 115 -7.27 13.74 17.55
N LEU A 116 -7.89 13.29 16.46
CA LEU A 116 -9.28 13.57 16.13
C LEU A 116 -10.22 13.08 17.24
N SER A 117 -10.02 11.87 17.76
CA SER A 117 -10.84 11.30 18.84
C SER A 117 -10.82 12.10 20.15
N ARG A 118 -9.75 12.89 20.37
CA ARG A 118 -9.56 13.72 21.57
C ARG A 118 -10.19 15.10 21.44
N LEU A 119 -10.55 15.52 20.22
CA LEU A 119 -11.20 16.82 20.00
C LEU A 119 -12.66 16.79 20.49
N PRO A 120 -13.14 17.87 21.14
CA PRO A 120 -14.51 17.98 21.64
C PRO A 120 -15.47 18.37 20.50
N VAL A 121 -15.49 17.59 19.42
CA VAL A 121 -16.45 17.75 18.31
C VAL A 121 -17.29 16.49 18.16
N GLU A 122 -18.43 16.61 17.48
CA GLU A 122 -19.28 15.46 17.19
C GLU A 122 -18.63 14.63 16.07
N HIS A 123 -18.32 13.38 16.39
CA HIS A 123 -17.64 12.45 15.50
C HIS A 123 -18.52 11.23 15.23
N ASP A 124 -18.47 10.70 14.02
CA ASP A 124 -18.97 9.36 13.74
C ASP A 124 -18.02 8.32 14.34
N ARG A 125 -18.32 7.87 15.56
CA ARG A 125 -17.50 6.88 16.28
C ARG A 125 -17.43 5.54 15.56
N GLU A 126 -18.50 5.13 14.87
CA GLU A 126 -18.53 3.86 14.15
C GLU A 126 -17.60 3.90 12.93
N LEU A 127 -17.57 5.01 12.20
CA LEU A 127 -16.62 5.21 11.11
C LEU A 127 -15.17 5.23 11.62
N MET A 128 -14.91 5.96 12.71
CA MET A 128 -13.59 6.04 13.34
C MET A 128 -13.09 4.67 13.84
N ASP A 129 -13.95 3.90 14.50
CA ASP A 129 -13.61 2.56 14.99
C ASP A 129 -13.31 1.62 13.82
N ARG A 130 -14.12 1.64 12.75
CA ARG A 130 -13.87 0.84 11.54
C ARG A 130 -12.54 1.17 10.89
N LEU A 131 -12.20 2.46 10.77
CA LEU A 131 -10.92 2.88 10.21
C LEU A 131 -9.74 2.48 11.11
N SER A 132 -9.89 2.59 12.42
CA SER A 132 -8.85 2.17 13.37
C SER A 132 -8.55 0.67 13.27
N HIS A 133 -9.60 -0.18 13.23
CA HIS A 133 -9.44 -1.62 13.02
C HIS A 133 -8.75 -1.90 11.69
N ARG A 134 -9.19 -1.25 10.61
CA ARG A 134 -8.60 -1.42 9.29
C ARG A 134 -7.12 -1.05 9.23
N ILE A 135 -6.71 0.04 9.89
CA ILE A 135 -5.29 0.41 9.99
C ILE A 135 -4.51 -0.67 10.74
N SER A 136 -5.09 -1.21 11.81
CA SER A 136 -4.46 -2.31 12.56
C SER A 136 -4.27 -3.55 11.69
N ASP A 137 -5.29 -3.92 10.91
CA ASP A 137 -5.22 -5.07 10.00
C ASP A 137 -4.16 -4.88 8.92
N LEU A 138 -4.14 -3.70 8.28
CA LEU A 138 -3.11 -3.34 7.30
C LEU A 138 -1.71 -3.36 7.91
N ASN A 139 -1.54 -2.86 9.12
CA ASN A 139 -0.25 -2.87 9.79
C ASN A 139 0.22 -4.29 10.13
N THR A 140 -0.69 -5.18 10.53
CA THR A 140 -0.39 -6.61 10.71
C THR A 140 0.05 -7.24 9.40
N ALA A 141 -0.68 -7.01 8.31
CA ALA A 141 -0.33 -7.53 6.99
C ALA A 141 1.04 -7.04 6.52
N VAL A 142 1.36 -5.76 6.72
CA VAL A 142 2.69 -5.20 6.38
C VAL A 142 3.81 -5.83 7.20
N ASN A 143 3.60 -6.07 8.50
CA ASN A 143 4.62 -6.74 9.32
C ASN A 143 4.84 -8.19 8.87
N SER A 144 3.76 -8.93 8.60
CA SER A 144 3.86 -10.29 8.04
C SER A 144 4.56 -10.30 6.68
N ALA A 145 4.33 -9.27 5.87
CA ALA A 145 5.00 -9.09 4.60
C ALA A 145 6.51 -8.85 4.75
N HIS A 146 6.94 -8.03 5.71
CA HIS A 146 8.36 -7.85 6.01
C HIS A 146 9.05 -9.16 6.39
N ASP A 147 8.43 -9.95 7.28
CA ASP A 147 8.97 -11.26 7.67
C ASP A 147 9.08 -12.21 6.47
N GLY A 148 8.10 -12.16 5.56
CA GLY A 148 8.11 -12.90 4.30
C GLY A 148 9.27 -12.50 3.40
N LEU A 149 9.49 -11.19 3.23
CA LEU A 149 10.59 -10.65 2.41
C LEU A 149 11.97 -10.95 2.99
N ASP A 150 12.16 -10.88 4.31
CA ASP A 150 13.45 -11.21 4.93
C ASP A 150 13.81 -12.69 4.73
N ARG A 151 12.81 -13.58 4.79
CA ARG A 151 12.97 -15.00 4.42
C ARG A 151 13.29 -15.18 2.94
N ALA A 152 12.59 -14.47 2.07
CA ALA A 152 12.83 -14.50 0.62
C ALA A 152 14.24 -14.03 0.28
N ASN A 153 14.68 -12.90 0.85
CA ASN A 153 16.01 -12.32 0.65
C ASN A 153 17.11 -13.29 1.09
N THR A 154 16.94 -13.90 2.27
CA THR A 154 17.89 -14.89 2.80
C THR A 154 18.00 -16.12 1.88
N ARG A 155 16.89 -16.58 1.31
CA ARG A 155 16.86 -17.72 0.37
C ARG A 155 17.49 -17.37 -0.97
N ILE A 156 17.20 -16.20 -1.51
CA ILE A 156 17.84 -15.68 -2.73
C ILE A 156 19.35 -15.61 -2.51
N GLY A 157 19.82 -15.04 -1.39
CA GLY A 157 21.24 -14.99 -1.06
C GLY A 157 21.90 -16.38 -0.99
N ARG A 158 21.28 -17.37 -0.34
CA ARG A 158 21.80 -18.75 -0.30
C ARG A 158 21.85 -19.42 -1.68
N ALA A 159 20.86 -19.16 -2.52
CA ALA A 159 20.84 -19.62 -3.89
C ALA A 159 21.98 -19.00 -4.71
N GLN A 160 22.23 -17.69 -4.56
CA GLN A 160 23.37 -17.00 -5.19
C GLN A 160 24.71 -17.53 -4.69
N GLU A 161 24.90 -17.74 -3.38
CA GLU A 161 26.12 -18.32 -2.83
C GLU A 161 26.41 -19.71 -3.43
N SER A 162 25.37 -20.53 -3.57
CA SER A 162 25.48 -21.88 -4.16
C SER A 162 25.89 -21.81 -5.64
N LEU A 163 25.31 -20.88 -6.41
CA LEU A 163 25.67 -20.65 -7.80
C LEU A 163 27.07 -20.06 -7.95
N GLY A 164 27.46 -19.12 -7.07
CA GLY A 164 28.80 -18.54 -7.02
C GLY A 164 29.87 -19.62 -6.86
N GLY A 165 29.60 -20.62 -6.01
CA GLY A 165 30.45 -21.81 -5.89
C GLY A 165 30.68 -22.53 -7.22
N LEU A 166 29.64 -22.67 -8.07
CA LEU A 166 29.73 -23.29 -9.39
C LEU A 166 30.39 -22.38 -10.45
N ILE A 167 30.09 -21.08 -10.43
CA ILE A 167 30.62 -20.07 -11.34
C ILE A 167 32.12 -19.90 -11.13
N GLU A 168 32.56 -19.79 -9.88
CA GLU A 168 33.96 -19.52 -9.52
C GLU A 168 34.86 -20.77 -9.55
N HIS A 169 34.27 -21.97 -9.56
CA HIS A 169 35.03 -23.21 -9.59
C HIS A 169 35.85 -23.33 -10.88
N ARG A 170 37.17 -23.09 -10.75
CA ARG A 170 38.16 -23.27 -11.83
C ARG A 170 38.68 -24.71 -11.94
N SER A 171 38.49 -25.52 -10.90
CA SER A 171 38.83 -26.94 -10.86
C SER A 171 37.64 -27.75 -11.38
N GLU A 172 37.87 -28.83 -12.15
CA GLU A 172 36.82 -29.70 -12.74
C GLU A 172 35.80 -30.16 -11.67
N PRO A 173 34.62 -29.52 -11.55
CA PRO A 173 33.62 -29.92 -10.59
C PRO A 173 33.08 -31.28 -11.01
N SER A 174 32.82 -32.13 -10.02
CA SER A 174 32.16 -33.40 -10.31
C SER A 174 30.75 -33.12 -10.85
N PRO A 175 30.21 -34.01 -11.70
CA PRO A 175 28.80 -33.97 -12.09
C PRO A 175 27.86 -33.95 -10.87
N THR A 176 28.25 -34.62 -9.78
CA THR A 176 27.55 -34.60 -8.50
C THR A 176 27.43 -33.19 -7.93
N PHE A 177 28.52 -32.42 -7.91
CA PHE A 177 28.51 -31.04 -7.41
C PHE A 177 27.52 -30.17 -8.19
N VAL A 178 27.50 -30.28 -9.53
CA VAL A 178 26.54 -29.53 -10.37
C VAL A 178 25.08 -29.89 -10.03
N ARG A 179 24.78 -31.18 -9.78
CA ARG A 179 23.44 -31.61 -9.37
C ARG A 179 23.07 -31.12 -7.97
N ASP A 180 24.00 -31.18 -7.03
CA ASP A 180 23.77 -30.75 -5.65
C ASP A 180 23.50 -29.25 -5.61
N THR A 181 24.30 -28.44 -6.32
CA THR A 181 24.04 -27.00 -6.50
C THR A 181 22.66 -26.76 -7.09
N ALA A 182 22.28 -27.46 -8.16
CA ALA A 182 20.97 -27.30 -8.77
C ALA A 182 19.82 -27.63 -7.80
N ALA A 183 19.95 -28.71 -7.03
CA ALA A 183 18.93 -29.14 -6.07
C ALA A 183 18.79 -28.17 -4.89
N ASP A 184 19.89 -27.58 -4.43
CA ASP A 184 19.86 -26.59 -3.36
C ASP A 184 19.23 -25.26 -3.82
N VAL A 185 19.61 -24.79 -5.00
CA VAL A 185 19.03 -23.58 -5.61
C VAL A 185 17.53 -23.77 -5.89
N ASP A 186 17.13 -24.90 -6.50
CA ASP A 186 15.72 -25.22 -6.77
C ASP A 186 14.88 -25.21 -5.48
N ARG A 187 15.38 -25.83 -4.42
CA ARG A 187 14.72 -25.84 -3.10
C ARG A 187 14.51 -24.43 -2.56
N ASP A 188 15.54 -23.60 -2.60
CA ASP A 188 15.47 -22.23 -2.08
C ASP A 188 14.56 -21.35 -2.93
N LEU A 189 14.53 -21.50 -4.26
CA LEU A 189 13.59 -20.77 -5.13
C LEU A 189 12.15 -21.21 -4.93
N MET A 190 11.87 -22.52 -4.86
CA MET A 190 10.51 -23.02 -4.64
C MET A 190 9.92 -22.47 -3.34
N HIS A 191 10.73 -22.48 -2.27
CA HIS A 191 10.33 -21.90 -0.99
C HIS A 191 10.18 -20.39 -1.05
N THR A 192 11.05 -19.68 -1.78
CA THR A 192 10.94 -18.23 -2.00
C THR A 192 9.63 -17.91 -2.72
N ARG A 193 9.33 -18.60 -3.82
CA ARG A 193 8.11 -18.38 -4.60
C ARG A 193 6.85 -18.68 -3.81
N THR A 194 6.84 -19.71 -2.98
CA THR A 194 5.71 -20.00 -2.09
C THR A 194 5.47 -18.82 -1.15
N GLY A 195 6.52 -18.30 -0.50
CA GLY A 195 6.40 -17.14 0.38
C GLY A 195 6.03 -15.83 -0.35
N VAL A 196 6.56 -15.62 -1.56
CA VAL A 196 6.20 -14.47 -2.42
C VAL A 196 4.75 -14.55 -2.88
N ARG A 197 4.23 -15.76 -3.12
CA ARG A 197 2.83 -15.96 -3.46
C ARG A 197 1.91 -15.70 -2.27
N GLU A 198 2.24 -16.23 -1.10
CA GLU A 198 1.52 -15.94 0.15
C GLU A 198 1.49 -14.43 0.41
N LEU A 199 2.63 -13.76 0.23
CA LEU A 199 2.72 -12.30 0.31
C LEU A 199 1.80 -11.59 -0.69
N ALA A 200 1.78 -12.03 -1.94
CA ALA A 200 0.90 -11.44 -2.95
C ALA A 200 -0.58 -11.62 -2.58
N GLU A 201 -0.97 -12.80 -2.09
CA GLU A 201 -2.33 -13.11 -1.66
C GLU A 201 -2.73 -12.29 -0.42
N ASP A 202 -1.82 -12.09 0.54
CA ASP A 202 -2.04 -11.25 1.71
C ASP A 202 -2.23 -9.77 1.32
N LEU A 203 -1.40 -9.24 0.42
CA LEU A 203 -1.50 -7.86 -0.05
C LEU A 203 -2.78 -7.63 -0.90
N ASP A 204 -3.13 -8.58 -1.76
CA ASP A 204 -4.33 -8.53 -2.62
C ASP A 204 -5.62 -8.66 -1.80
N GLY A 205 -5.60 -9.48 -0.74
CA GLY A 205 -6.70 -9.56 0.23
C GLY A 205 -6.98 -8.22 0.94
N HIS A 206 -6.01 -7.29 0.91
CA HIS A 206 -6.08 -5.98 1.54
C HIS A 206 -6.12 -4.83 0.51
N ASP A 207 -6.32 -5.16 -0.78
CA ASP A 207 -6.37 -4.22 -1.89
C ASP A 207 -7.40 -3.09 -1.65
N PRO A 208 -7.09 -1.82 -2.00
CA PRO A 208 -8.04 -0.72 -2.06
C PRO A 208 -9.21 -0.99 -3.02
N ASN A 209 -10.18 -1.79 -2.60
CA ASN A 209 -11.45 -1.87 -3.30
C ASN A 209 -12.16 -0.50 -3.22
N ALA A 210 -13.04 -0.17 -4.18
CA ALA A 210 -13.72 1.14 -4.24
C ALA A 210 -14.43 1.53 -2.91
N ALA A 211 -14.87 0.54 -2.13
CA ALA A 211 -15.44 0.72 -0.80
C ALA A 211 -14.45 1.35 0.21
N ALA A 212 -13.15 1.07 0.09
CA ALA A 212 -12.09 1.59 0.94
C ALA A 212 -11.84 3.08 0.72
N THR A 213 -11.69 3.47 -0.54
CA THR A 213 -11.54 4.88 -0.93
C THR A 213 -12.79 5.68 -0.61
N ALA A 214 -13.98 5.06 -0.74
CA ALA A 214 -15.23 5.68 -0.35
C ALA A 214 -15.29 5.98 1.15
N GLN A 215 -14.79 5.09 2.01
CA GLN A 215 -14.72 5.28 3.46
C GLN A 215 -13.77 6.41 3.87
N ASP A 216 -12.58 6.50 3.26
CA ASP A 216 -11.64 7.59 3.54
C ASP A 216 -12.23 8.95 3.11
N ALA A 217 -12.86 8.99 1.95
CA ALA A 217 -13.54 10.19 1.45
C ALA A 217 -14.81 10.51 2.26
N GLU A 218 -15.48 9.52 2.82
CA GLU A 218 -16.62 9.69 3.72
C GLU A 218 -16.18 10.32 5.04
N LEU A 219 -15.03 9.90 5.59
CA LEU A 219 -14.43 10.54 6.77
C LEU A 219 -14.19 12.03 6.51
N ALA A 220 -13.42 12.37 5.48
CA ALA A 220 -13.12 13.76 5.16
C ALA A 220 -14.41 14.59 4.92
N ARG A 221 -15.40 14.02 4.20
CA ARG A 221 -16.68 14.69 3.95
C ARG A 221 -17.52 14.90 5.20
N ALA A 222 -17.59 13.91 6.10
CA ALA A 222 -18.35 14.01 7.35
C ALA A 222 -17.81 15.17 8.21
N PHE A 223 -16.49 15.30 8.30
CA PHE A 223 -15.85 16.37 9.06
C PHE A 223 -15.94 17.75 8.40
N HIS A 224 -15.84 17.83 7.07
CA HIS A 224 -16.12 19.07 6.35
C HIS A 224 -17.59 19.51 6.53
N ALA A 225 -18.54 18.59 6.45
CA ALA A 225 -19.95 18.90 6.67
C ALA A 225 -20.19 19.44 8.10
N GLY A 226 -19.56 18.84 9.11
CA GLY A 226 -19.61 19.33 10.49
C GLY A 226 -18.99 20.72 10.67
N ALA A 227 -17.88 21.01 9.99
CA ALA A 227 -17.19 22.31 10.10
C ALA A 227 -17.92 23.47 9.40
N TYR A 228 -18.71 23.20 8.35
CA TYR A 228 -19.40 24.24 7.57
C TYR A 228 -20.91 24.36 7.85
N THR A 229 -21.54 23.39 8.52
CA THR A 229 -22.98 23.45 8.87
C THR A 229 -23.26 24.39 10.06
N THR A 230 -22.34 24.52 11.01
CA THR A 230 -22.41 25.50 12.11
C THR A 230 -22.38 26.95 11.64
N ALA A 231 -21.78 27.25 10.48
CA ALA A 231 -21.81 28.58 9.87
C ALA A 231 -23.21 28.99 9.37
N LYS A 232 -24.00 28.05 8.83
CA LYS A 232 -25.36 28.33 8.33
C LYS A 232 -26.39 28.53 9.46
N SER A 233 -26.21 27.85 10.58
CA SER A 233 -27.07 28.01 11.76
C SER A 233 -26.83 29.35 12.47
N ALA A 234 -25.60 29.89 12.41
CA ALA A 234 -25.24 31.20 12.94
C ALA A 234 -25.73 32.39 12.07
N GLN A 235 -26.20 32.13 10.85
CA GLN A 235 -26.66 33.17 9.90
C GLN A 235 -28.18 33.34 9.84
N ARG A 236 -28.95 32.61 10.67
CA ARG A 236 -30.43 32.71 10.71
C ARG A 236 -31.00 33.72 11.73
N HIS A 237 -30.17 34.53 12.37
CA HIS A 237 -30.63 35.64 13.20
C HIS A 237 -29.93 36.96 12.82
N GLN A 238 -30.26 37.49 11.64
CA GLN A 238 -30.40 38.95 11.52
C GLN A 238 -31.90 39.25 11.59
N PRO A 239 -32.42 39.85 12.68
CA PRO A 239 -33.72 40.48 12.60
C PRO A 239 -33.60 41.63 11.60
N ALA A 240 -34.51 41.67 10.63
CA ALA A 240 -34.67 42.84 9.77
C ALA A 240 -35.07 44.02 10.66
N ALA A 241 -34.09 44.84 11.03
CA ALA A 241 -34.30 46.16 11.61
C ALA A 241 -34.16 47.18 10.47
N ALA A 242 -35.28 47.55 9.86
CA ALA A 242 -35.56 48.85 9.26
C ALA A 242 -36.82 48.75 8.38
N ASP A 243 -37.98 49.18 8.89
CA ASP A 243 -38.81 50.13 8.15
C ASP A 243 -39.85 50.81 9.08
N GLU A 244 -39.35 51.60 10.03
CA GLU A 244 -40.11 52.73 10.58
C GLU A 244 -39.68 53.97 9.78
N ALA A 245 -40.36 54.26 8.67
CA ALA A 245 -40.66 55.62 8.19
C ALA A 245 -41.25 55.60 6.77
N HIS A 246 -42.58 55.52 6.65
CA HIS A 246 -43.29 56.30 5.64
C HIS A 246 -44.68 56.69 6.13
N LYS A 247 -44.80 57.97 6.52
CA LYS A 247 -46.08 58.67 6.69
C LYS A 247 -46.83 58.67 5.34
N PRO A 248 -48.12 58.30 5.28
CA PRO A 248 -48.96 58.75 4.20
C PRO A 248 -49.35 60.21 4.46
N ALA A 249 -48.99 61.11 3.54
CA ALA A 249 -49.52 62.46 3.51
C ALA A 249 -51.01 62.39 3.13
N GLU A 250 -51.83 62.98 4.00
CA GLU A 250 -53.22 63.33 3.75
C GLU A 250 -53.31 64.14 2.44
N THR A 251 -54.11 63.65 1.49
CA THR A 251 -54.76 64.52 0.50
C THR A 251 -56.25 64.24 0.58
N GLU A 252 -56.94 65.20 1.19
CA GLU A 252 -58.39 65.33 1.22
C GLU A 252 -58.98 65.29 -0.19
N ILE A 253 -59.89 64.33 -0.39
CA ILE A 253 -61.30 64.55 -0.69
C ILE A 253 -61.59 65.74 -1.63
N THR A 254 -61.98 65.42 -2.87
CA THR A 254 -63.26 65.95 -3.37
C THR A 254 -63.90 65.11 -4.47
N SER A 255 -65.16 64.76 -4.18
CA SER A 255 -66.25 64.57 -5.13
C SER A 255 -66.31 63.27 -5.93
N ARG A 256 -67.10 62.32 -5.41
CA ARG A 256 -68.11 61.59 -6.20
C ARG A 256 -69.07 60.84 -5.27
N LEU A 257 -70.21 61.48 -4.97
CA LEU A 257 -71.45 60.80 -4.59
C LEU A 257 -72.65 61.72 -4.81
N ARG A 258 -73.30 61.59 -5.97
CA ARG A 258 -74.77 61.52 -6.08
C ARG A 258 -75.15 61.05 -7.49
N GLY A 259 -75.90 59.96 -7.55
CA GLY A 259 -76.78 59.67 -8.69
C GLY A 259 -78.10 60.43 -8.57
N LEU A 260 -78.82 60.47 -9.69
CA LEU A 260 -80.00 61.28 -10.05
C LEU A 260 -79.66 62.63 -10.68
#